data_AF-I3C5W9-F1
#
_entry.id   AF-I3C5W9-F1
#
_cell.length_a   1.000
_cell.length_b   1.000
_cell.length_c   1.000
_cell.angle_alpha   90.00
_cell.angle_beta   90.00
_cell.angle_gamma   90.00
#
_symmetry.space_group_name_H-M   'P 1'
#
loop_
_entity.id
_entity.type
_entity.pdbx_description
1 polymer ?
#
loop_
_entity_poly.entity_id
_entity_poly.type
_entity_poly.pdbx_seq_one_letter_code
_entity_poly.pdbx_strand_id
1 'polypeptide(L)' 'MKSGYKILWTDHAISELKETIEYLETNWTEKELRKFTAKLDHTIELISKMPEIFLESIEIKEYPKSCR' A
#
# COMPACT_ATOMS: atom_id res chain seq x y z
N MET A 1 -21.47 9.02 13.74
CA MET A 1 -20.69 8.03 12.96
C MET A 1 -19.23 8.43 13.10
N LYS A 2 -18.35 7.57 13.64
CA LYS A 2 -16.93 7.95 13.81
C LYS A 2 -16.33 8.08 12.41
N SER A 3 -16.18 9.32 11.94
CA SER A 3 -15.48 9.65 10.70
C SER A 3 -14.05 9.10 10.80
N GLY A 4 -13.62 8.31 9.81
CA GLY A 4 -12.23 7.85 9.72
C GLY A 4 -11.25 9.02 9.54
N TYR A 5 -9.97 8.73 9.68
CA TYR A 5 -8.90 9.69 9.43
C TYR A 5 -8.86 10.09 7.96
N LYS A 6 -8.57 11.37 7.70
CA LYS A 6 -8.35 11.89 6.35
C LYS A 6 -7.00 11.38 5.84
N ILE A 7 -7.03 10.64 4.75
CA ILE A 7 -5.82 10.17 4.07
C ILE A 7 -5.23 11.33 3.26
N LEU A 8 -3.93 11.55 3.39
CA LEU A 8 -3.16 12.51 2.63
C LEU A 8 -2.09 11.75 1.86
N TRP A 9 -2.01 12.00 0.56
CA TRP A 9 -1.01 11.42 -0.33
C TRP A 9 0.12 12.41 -0.53
N THR A 10 1.36 11.93 -0.51
CA THR A 10 2.51 12.72 -0.95
C THR A 10 2.56 12.72 -2.48
N ASP A 11 3.17 13.75 -3.07
CA ASP A 11 3.36 13.83 -4.52
C ASP A 11 4.13 12.61 -5.05
N HIS A 12 5.09 12.12 -4.25
CA HIS A 12 5.86 10.92 -4.58
C HIS A 12 4.96 9.68 -4.65
N ALA A 13 4.09 9.45 -3.65
CA ALA A 13 3.19 8.31 -3.64
C ALA A 13 2.17 8.35 -4.80
N ILE A 14 1.74 9.55 -5.22
CA ILE A 14 0.89 9.71 -6.41
C ILE A 14 1.66 9.34 -7.68
N SER A 15 2.93 9.76 -7.80
CA SER A 15 3.79 9.39 -8.94
C SER A 15 4.01 7.88 -9.03
N GLU A 16 4.37 7.24 -7.91
CA GLU A 16 4.57 5.78 -7.87
C GLU A 16 3.30 5.00 -8.20
N LEU A 17 2.13 5.45 -7.73
CA LEU A 17 0.86 4.84 -8.08
C LEU A 17 0.59 4.95 -9.58
N LYS A 18 0.87 6.10 -10.18
CA LYS A 18 0.70 6.31 -11.63
C LYS A 18 1.60 5.37 -12.44
N GLU A 19 2.88 5.30 -12.09
CA GLU A 19 3.84 4.40 -12.75
C GLU A 19 3.43 2.92 -12.60
N THR A 20 2.92 2.54 -11.43
CA THR A 20 2.40 1.19 -11.17
C THR A 20 1.19 0.88 -12.05
N ILE A 21 0.24 1.82 -12.18
CA ILE A 21 -0.94 1.65 -13.04
C ILE A 21 -0.52 1.53 -14.51
N GLU A 22 0.38 2.39 -14.99
CA GLU A 22 0.87 2.35 -16.38
C GLU A 22 1.56 1.02 -16.72
N TYR A 23 2.34 0.48 -15.78
CA TYR A 23 2.91 -0.86 -15.90
C TYR A 23 1.84 -1.94 -15.97
N LEU A 24 0.81 -1.89 -15.12
CA LEU A 24 -0.27 -2.86 -15.11
C LEU A 24 -1.10 -2.78 -16.41
N GLU A 25 -1.43 -1.59 -16.90
CA GLU A 25 -2.16 -1.37 -18.15
C GLU A 25 -1.44 -1.96 -19.37
N THR A 26 -0.11 -1.88 -19.39
CA THR A 26 0.70 -2.36 -20.52
C THR A 26 0.92 -3.87 -20.48
N ASN A 27 0.96 -4.48 -19.29
CA ASN A 27 1.42 -5.87 -19.12
C ASN A 27 0.32 -6.86 -18.68
N TRP A 28 -0.84 -6.36 -18.21
CA TRP A 28 -1.87 -7.19 -17.58
C TRP A 28 -3.26 -6.90 -18.13
N THR A 29 -4.22 -7.76 -17.79
CA THR A 29 -5.60 -7.64 -18.26
C THR A 29 -6.40 -6.64 -17.43
N GLU A 30 -7.45 -6.06 -18.01
CA GLU A 30 -8.37 -5.16 -17.29
C GLU A 30 -8.95 -5.79 -16.01
N LYS A 31 -9.14 -7.12 -16.00
CA LYS A 31 -9.59 -7.87 -14.83
C LYS A 31 -8.61 -7.75 -13.65
N GLU A 32 -7.31 -7.73 -13.92
CA GLU A 32 -6.28 -7.61 -12.89
C GLU A 32 -6.16 -6.18 -12.39
N LEU A 33 -6.29 -5.19 -13.27
CA LEU A 33 -6.38 -3.79 -12.87
C LEU A 33 -7.55 -3.54 -11.92
N ARG A 34 -8.75 -4.02 -12.28
CA ARG A 34 -9.93 -3.89 -11.42
C ARG A 34 -9.75 -4.55 -10.05
N LYS A 35 -9.06 -5.70 -10.00
CA LYS A 35 -8.71 -6.36 -8.74
C LYS A 35 -7.70 -5.55 -7.93
N PHE A 36 -6.72 -4.94 -8.57
CA PHE A 36 -5.74 -4.09 -7.91
C PHE A 36 -6.42 -2.87 -7.28
N THR A 37 -7.22 -2.12 -8.06
CA THR A 37 -7.94 -0.94 -7.57
C THR A 37 -8.87 -1.29 -6.39
N ALA A 38 -9.63 -2.39 -6.50
CA ALA A 38 -10.52 -2.82 -5.42
C ALA A 38 -9.77 -3.17 -4.12
N LYS A 39 -8.58 -3.78 -4.23
CA LYS A 39 -7.73 -4.07 -3.07
C LYS A 39 -7.13 -2.79 -2.48
N LEU A 40 -6.67 -1.87 -3.33
CA LEU A 40 -6.11 -0.60 -2.92
C LEU A 40 -7.14 0.23 -2.14
N ASP A 41 -8.35 0.38 -2.68
CA ASP A 41 -9.45 1.11 -2.03
C ASP A 41 -9.79 0.50 -0.66
N HIS A 42 -9.86 -0.82 -0.59
CA HIS A 42 -10.11 -1.53 0.66
C HIS A 42 -9.01 -1.28 1.70
N THR A 43 -7.74 -1.33 1.28
CA THR A 43 -6.61 -1.03 2.17
C THR A 43 -6.66 0.42 2.68
N ILE A 44 -6.97 1.39 1.82
CA ILE A 44 -7.11 2.80 2.20
C ILE A 44 -8.26 2.97 3.22
N GLU A 45 -9.39 2.28 3.00
CA GLU A 45 -10.52 2.29 3.93
C GLU A 45 -10.12 1.73 5.31
N LEU A 46 -9.37 0.62 5.33
CA LEU A 46 -8.90 0.00 6.56
C LEU A 46 -7.96 0.96 7.33
N ILE A 47 -6.98 1.56 6.66
CA ILE A 47 -6.03 2.50 7.29
C ILE A 47 -6.76 3.75 7.80
N SER A 48 -7.75 4.24 7.06
CA SER A 48 -8.57 5.39 7.48
C SER A 48 -9.33 5.10 8.77
N LYS A 49 -9.81 3.87 8.97
CA LYS A 49 -10.55 3.49 10.19
C LYS A 49 -9.64 3.05 11.34
N MET A 50 -8.53 2.39 11.03
CA MET A 50 -7.61 1.80 12.01
C MET A 50 -6.15 1.97 11.52
N PRO A 51 -5.49 3.10 11.86
CA PRO A 51 -4.14 3.39 11.40
C PRO A 51 -3.07 2.37 11.83
N GLU A 52 -3.27 1.74 12.98
CA GLU A 52 -2.33 0.76 13.58
C GLU A 52 -2.64 -0.70 13.15
N ILE A 53 -3.44 -0.91 12.10
CA ILE A 53 -3.79 -2.25 11.61
C ILE A 53 -2.59 -3.01 11.05
N PHE A 54 -1.61 -2.29 10.48
CA PHE A 54 -0.41 -2.88 9.90
C PHE A 54 0.75 -2.76 10.87
N LEU A 55 1.59 -3.79 10.90
CA LEU A 55 2.80 -3.79 11.72
C LEU A 55 3.75 -2.69 11.24
N GLU A 56 4.36 -2.02 12.21
CA GLU A 56 5.48 -1.14 11.93
C GLU A 56 6.61 -1.93 11.24
N SER A 57 7.24 -1.31 10.25
CA SER A 57 8.40 -1.90 9.60
C SER A 57 9.54 -1.97 10.61
N ILE A 58 9.87 -3.17 11.07
CA ILE A 58 11.03 -3.40 11.93
C ILE A 58 12.28 -3.22 11.06
N GLU A 59 13.04 -2.14 11.27
CA GLU A 59 14.42 -2.09 10.79
C GLU A 59 15.24 -3.11 11.58
N ILE A 60 15.47 -4.29 11.02
CA ILE A 60 16.41 -5.26 11.59
C ILE A 60 17.82 -4.69 11.40
N LYS A 61 18.31 -3.96 12.40
CA LYS A 61 19.63 -3.31 12.35
C LYS A 61 20.81 -4.28 12.37
N GLU A 62 20.61 -5.53 12.79
CA GLU A 62 21.62 -6.58 12.68
C GLU A 62 20.96 -7.93 12.44
N TYR A 63 21.36 -8.61 11.36
CA TYR A 63 21.25 -10.06 11.28
C TYR A 63 22.06 -10.64 12.45
N PRO A 64 21.48 -11.43 13.38
CA PRO A 64 22.30 -12.25 14.24
C PRO A 64 23.08 -13.17 13.33
N LYS A 65 24.39 -12.93 13.18
CA LYS A 65 25.29 -13.88 12.54
C LYS A 65 25.05 -15.19 13.26
N SER A 66 24.43 -16.16 12.59
CA SER A 66 24.22 -17.47 13.17
C SER A 66 25.58 -17.93 13.66
N CYS A 67 25.69 -18.16 14.98
CA CYS A 67 26.88 -18.74 15.55
C CYS A 67 27.19 -20.03 14.78
N ARG A 68 28.50 -20.14 14.51
CA ARG A 68 29.24 -21.19 13.82
C ARG A 68 28.65 -22.60 13.91
#